data_AF-A0AAW1RX99-F1
#
_entry.id   AF-A0AAW1RX99-F1
#
_cell.length_a   1.000
_cell.length_b   1.000
_cell.length_c   1.000
_cell.angle_alpha   90.00
_cell.angle_beta   90.00
_cell.angle_gamma   90.00
#
_symmetry.space_group_name_H-M   'P 1'
#
loop_
_entity.id
_entity.type
_entity.pdbx_description
1 polymer ?
#
loop_
_entity_poly.entity_id
_entity_poly.type
_entity_poly.pdbx_seq_one_letter_code
_entity_poly.pdbx_strand_id
1 'polypeptide(L)'
;MHARSTMVQGPGGRDPQAVLRDTERRRKGIQAVHLGEFAAAIEPARGKLLELEGQDMRDAIQEKINKWYLDGRDPETGEYPTFPPAEVGGSKVILKPPAEPVDAPAEAPPPEKPAKEPPKEDAKVGTAFIDTLEDVVRVYVDKWQDRDEVANLAQRHDVELLKDELRPLVFEGVRQQVDDDMRIVLQNLKDMMEAERIARTGKKAKEKKGGKGGGAKKKAGKKEAGGKARKDPTADRSIESLYEQLVVSGIAGPSPARHMADYVGAFAFLGTMLAKAKNARNPSLPQIRQAITEFALLPLGSQYAWDSLAPAVIYIDEVEKVFVMDKKKAKEFGGSEPFNRMKKDLIKEVAALDAADRVIVIGSSSEPQTCVVKDEVVFKSLFNKFFYLPLPDYASRQMIWPALIERHGGSLRHTFGLSTLAHVSDGYSTGAFDQVVKTLLTDERKAALASEPLQVQEVLQGLSKMRPPSQDSIDALDAWCQKLLEPPKPKEEEENAKDKKGKDSKDKKKPTKK
;
A
#
# COMPACT_ATOMS: atom_id res chain seq x y z
N MET A 1 -60.60 -5.32 -15.37
CA MET A 1 -59.59 -5.49 -16.45
C MET A 1 -58.24 -5.74 -15.80
N HIS A 2 -57.76 -6.98 -15.84
CA HIS A 2 -56.47 -7.38 -15.29
C HIS A 2 -55.37 -7.10 -16.33
N ALA A 3 -54.43 -6.21 -16.01
CA ALA A 3 -53.17 -6.09 -16.76
C ALA A 3 -52.10 -6.91 -16.04
N ARG A 4 -51.95 -8.18 -16.44
CA ARG A 4 -50.79 -8.99 -16.08
C ARG A 4 -49.58 -8.43 -16.83
N SER A 5 -48.58 -7.98 -16.09
CA SER A 5 -47.27 -7.63 -16.61
C SER A 5 -46.58 -8.91 -17.11
N THR A 6 -46.55 -9.11 -18.42
CA THR A 6 -45.82 -10.20 -19.06
C THR A 6 -44.33 -9.81 -19.10
N MET A 7 -43.57 -10.33 -18.13
CA MET A 7 -42.11 -10.36 -18.23
C MET A 7 -41.72 -11.23 -19.43
N VAL A 8 -41.03 -10.60 -20.38
CA VAL A 8 -40.41 -11.27 -21.53
C VAL A 8 -39.31 -12.20 -21.01
N GLN A 9 -39.55 -13.51 -21.04
CA GLN A 9 -38.52 -14.52 -20.80
C GLN A 9 -37.80 -14.83 -22.12
N GLY A 10 -36.52 -14.49 -22.19
CA GLY A 10 -35.61 -14.98 -23.24
C GLY A 10 -35.32 -16.48 -23.08
N PRO A 11 -34.86 -17.16 -24.13
CA PRO A 11 -34.74 -18.62 -24.14
C PRO A 11 -33.57 -19.05 -23.25
N GLY A 12 -33.88 -19.64 -22.09
CA GLY A 12 -32.90 -20.28 -21.20
C GLY A 12 -32.87 -19.80 -19.73
N GLY A 13 -33.73 -18.87 -19.31
CA GLY A 13 -33.74 -18.37 -17.93
C GLY A 13 -34.57 -19.22 -16.97
N ARG A 14 -33.92 -20.02 -16.10
CA ARG A 14 -34.58 -20.64 -14.94
C ARG A 14 -35.23 -19.55 -14.05
N ASP A 15 -36.39 -19.84 -13.46
CA ASP A 15 -37.08 -18.93 -12.51
C ASP A 15 -36.08 -18.42 -11.44
N PRO A 16 -35.88 -17.09 -11.32
CA PRO A 16 -34.96 -16.51 -10.34
C PRO A 16 -35.24 -16.97 -8.89
N GLN A 17 -36.50 -17.20 -8.53
CA GLN A 17 -36.88 -17.70 -7.20
C GLN A 17 -36.53 -19.18 -7.00
N ALA A 18 -36.55 -19.98 -8.07
CA ALA A 18 -36.08 -21.36 -8.03
C ALA A 18 -34.54 -21.41 -7.92
N VAL A 19 -33.84 -20.58 -8.68
CA VAL A 19 -32.37 -20.46 -8.62
C VAL A 19 -31.90 -20.03 -7.23
N LEU A 20 -32.61 -19.09 -6.59
CA LEU A 20 -32.32 -18.67 -5.22
C LEU A 20 -32.45 -19.84 -4.23
N ARG A 21 -33.58 -20.58 -4.28
CA ARG A 21 -33.83 -21.74 -3.40
C ARG A 21 -32.79 -22.84 -3.60
N ASP A 22 -32.41 -23.14 -4.84
CA ASP A 22 -31.36 -24.11 -5.15
C ASP A 22 -30.00 -23.67 -4.59
N THR A 23 -29.69 -22.37 -4.72
CA THR A 23 -28.45 -21.78 -4.20
C THR A 23 -28.39 -21.85 -2.68
N GLU A 24 -29.48 -21.52 -1.98
CA GLU A 24 -29.59 -21.63 -0.52
C GLU A 24 -29.44 -23.07 -0.05
N ARG A 25 -30.09 -24.03 -0.73
CA ARG A 25 -29.99 -25.45 -0.42
C ARG A 25 -28.55 -25.94 -0.55
N ARG A 26 -27.86 -25.54 -1.62
CA ARG A 26 -26.44 -25.85 -1.83
C ARG A 26 -25.56 -25.26 -0.73
N ARG A 27 -25.78 -24.00 -0.37
CA ARG A 27 -25.03 -23.31 0.71
C ARG A 27 -25.22 -23.99 2.06
N LYS A 28 -26.45 -24.35 2.44
CA LYS A 28 -26.74 -25.09 3.68
C LYS A 28 -26.07 -26.47 3.69
N GLY A 29 -26.05 -27.17 2.55
CA GLY A 29 -25.34 -28.44 2.42
C GLY A 29 -23.84 -28.30 2.67
N ILE A 30 -23.21 -27.28 2.07
CA ILE A 30 -21.78 -26.99 2.26
C ILE A 30 -21.48 -26.62 3.72
N GLN A 31 -22.30 -25.77 4.35
CA GLN A 31 -22.16 -25.41 5.76
C GLN A 31 -22.22 -26.63 6.68
N ALA A 32 -23.13 -27.58 6.42
CA ALA A 32 -23.22 -28.82 7.20
C ALA A 32 -21.96 -29.68 7.05
N VAL A 33 -21.38 -29.76 5.85
CA VAL A 33 -20.11 -30.46 5.62
C VAL A 33 -18.97 -29.79 6.39
N HIS A 34 -18.83 -28.46 6.31
CA HIS A 34 -17.77 -27.73 7.01
C HIS A 34 -17.91 -27.84 8.53
N LEU A 35 -19.14 -27.84 9.07
CA LEU A 35 -19.39 -28.06 10.48
C LEU A 35 -18.95 -29.46 10.93
N GLY A 36 -19.18 -30.47 10.10
CA GLY A 36 -18.70 -31.83 10.33
C GLY A 36 -17.16 -31.92 10.30
N GLU A 37 -16.52 -31.29 9.30
CA GLU A 37 -15.06 -31.20 9.20
C GLU A 37 -14.45 -30.49 10.43
N PHE A 38 -15.07 -29.40 10.89
CA PHE A 38 -14.65 -28.69 12.11
C PHE A 38 -14.76 -29.57 13.35
N ALA A 39 -15.89 -30.24 13.57
CA ALA A 39 -16.08 -31.12 14.71
C ALA A 39 -15.05 -32.28 14.74
N ALA A 40 -14.73 -32.84 13.57
CA ALA A 40 -13.71 -33.88 13.45
C ALA A 40 -12.29 -33.38 13.72
N ALA A 41 -12.02 -32.08 13.55
CA ALA A 41 -10.71 -31.48 13.77
C ALA A 41 -10.41 -31.10 15.23
N ILE A 42 -11.42 -31.06 16.10
CA ILE A 42 -11.28 -30.64 17.51
C ILE A 42 -10.32 -31.56 18.29
N GLU A 43 -10.58 -32.86 18.31
CA GLU A 43 -9.76 -33.83 19.04
C GLU A 43 -8.30 -33.90 18.56
N PRO A 44 -7.99 -33.99 17.25
CA PRO A 44 -6.60 -33.99 16.79
C PRO A 44 -5.90 -32.65 17.05
N ALA A 45 -6.60 -31.51 16.97
CA ALA A 45 -6.03 -30.21 17.33
C ALA A 45 -5.69 -30.14 18.83
N ARG A 46 -6.59 -30.63 19.68
CA ARG A 46 -6.39 -30.72 21.14
C ARG A 46 -5.19 -31.61 21.48
N GLY A 47 -5.06 -32.76 20.84
CA GLY A 47 -3.94 -33.68 21.05
C GLY A 47 -2.59 -33.06 20.67
N LYS A 48 -2.50 -32.42 19.49
CA LYS A 48 -1.29 -31.70 19.06
C LYS A 48 -0.92 -30.55 19.97
N LEU A 49 -1.91 -29.81 20.46
CA LEU A 49 -1.69 -28.70 21.38
C LEU A 49 -1.10 -29.19 22.71
N LEU A 50 -1.60 -30.31 23.23
CA LEU A 50 -1.07 -30.94 24.45
C LEU A 50 0.35 -31.50 24.26
N GLU A 51 0.68 -32.04 23.08
CA GLU A 51 2.02 -32.55 22.76
C GLU A 51 3.06 -31.42 22.64
N LEU A 52 2.69 -30.32 21.97
CA LEU A 52 3.60 -29.20 21.70
C LEU A 52 3.71 -28.22 22.86
N GLU A 53 2.58 -27.76 23.41
CA GLU A 53 2.54 -26.70 24.43
C GLU A 53 2.29 -27.26 25.84
N GLY A 54 1.90 -28.53 25.98
CA GLY A 54 1.49 -29.08 27.28
C GLY A 54 2.63 -29.17 28.29
N GLN A 55 3.87 -29.43 27.86
CA GLN A 55 5.03 -29.44 28.78
C GLN A 55 5.35 -28.03 29.28
N ASP A 56 5.37 -27.05 28.39
CA ASP A 56 5.61 -25.64 28.74
C ASP A 56 4.52 -25.12 29.68
N MET A 57 3.24 -25.48 29.44
CA MET A 57 2.14 -25.15 30.34
C MET A 57 2.33 -25.79 31.73
N ARG A 58 2.78 -27.05 31.80
CA ARG A 58 3.09 -27.73 33.07
C ARG A 58 4.18 -27.00 33.83
N ASP A 59 5.30 -26.71 33.17
CA ASP A 59 6.46 -26.07 33.79
C ASP A 59 6.12 -24.65 34.28
N ALA A 60 5.34 -23.88 33.52
CA ALA A 60 4.90 -22.55 33.92
C ALA A 60 3.94 -22.55 35.12
N ILE A 61 3.05 -23.54 35.21
CA ILE A 61 2.16 -23.72 36.38
C ILE A 61 3.00 -24.17 37.59
N GLN A 62 3.88 -25.15 37.40
CA GLN A 62 4.78 -25.70 38.43
C GLN A 62 5.68 -24.60 39.01
N GLU A 63 6.28 -23.75 38.18
CA GLU A 63 7.14 -22.66 38.61
C GLU A 63 6.39 -21.65 39.49
N LYS A 64 5.16 -21.27 39.10
CA LYS A 64 4.32 -20.36 39.89
C LYS A 64 3.94 -20.96 41.24
N ILE A 65 3.61 -22.24 41.27
CA ILE A 65 3.28 -22.93 42.52
C ILE A 65 4.53 -23.10 43.39
N ASN A 66 5.69 -23.44 42.81
CA ASN A 66 6.96 -23.52 43.52
C ASN A 66 7.36 -22.17 44.14
N LYS A 67 7.18 -21.08 43.39
CA LYS A 67 7.39 -19.72 43.90
C LYS A 67 6.46 -19.43 45.09
N TRP A 68 5.19 -19.80 45.00
CA TRP A 68 4.24 -19.65 46.11
C TRP A 68 4.65 -20.44 47.36
N TYR A 69 5.18 -21.66 47.20
CA TYR A 69 5.72 -22.42 48.33
C TYR A 69 6.96 -21.78 48.96
N LEU A 70 7.84 -21.19 48.16
CA LEU A 70 9.04 -20.51 48.65
C LEU A 70 8.69 -19.23 49.41
N ASP A 71 7.76 -18.43 48.85
CA ASP A 71 7.32 -17.16 49.43
C ASP A 71 6.48 -17.37 50.71
N GLY A 72 5.73 -18.47 50.80
CA GLY A 72 4.89 -18.80 51.96
C GLY A 72 5.58 -19.69 53.01
N ARG A 73 6.87 -19.98 52.88
CA ARG A 73 7.59 -20.85 53.83
C ARG A 73 7.75 -20.16 55.19
N ASP A 74 7.30 -20.82 56.25
CA ASP A 74 7.42 -20.29 57.61
C ASP A 74 8.91 -20.16 58.02
N PRO A 75 9.40 -18.95 58.36
CA PRO A 75 10.79 -18.71 58.70
C PRO A 75 11.25 -19.35 60.02
N GLU A 76 10.35 -19.73 60.93
CA GLU A 76 10.69 -20.33 62.24
C GLU A 76 10.54 -21.86 62.27
N THR A 77 9.49 -22.39 61.64
CA THR A 77 9.22 -23.85 61.62
C THR A 77 9.78 -24.55 60.38
N GLY A 78 10.03 -23.81 59.31
CA GLY A 78 10.49 -24.32 58.01
C GLY A 78 9.41 -25.09 57.24
N GLU A 79 8.17 -25.09 57.70
CA GLU A 79 7.04 -25.81 57.12
C GLU A 79 6.47 -25.10 55.88
N TYR A 80 6.00 -25.90 54.92
CA TYR A 80 5.40 -25.40 53.68
C TYR A 80 3.90 -25.15 53.84
N PRO A 81 3.34 -24.10 53.19
CA PRO A 81 1.90 -23.86 53.15
C PRO A 81 1.10 -25.08 52.70
N THR A 82 -0.11 -25.25 53.26
CA THR A 82 -1.04 -26.28 52.83
C THR A 82 -1.66 -25.91 51.48
N PHE A 83 -1.65 -26.86 50.53
CA PHE A 83 -2.21 -26.60 49.20
C PHE A 83 -3.73 -26.41 49.28
N PRO A 84 -4.31 -25.39 48.59
CA PRO A 84 -5.74 -25.14 48.64
C PRO A 84 -6.59 -26.35 48.19
N PRO A 85 -7.73 -26.63 48.86
CA PRO A 85 -8.65 -27.69 48.44
C PRO A 85 -9.22 -27.42 47.04
N ALA A 86 -9.56 -28.50 46.31
CA ALA A 86 -10.20 -28.40 45.00
C ALA A 86 -11.51 -27.58 45.03
N GLU A 87 -12.25 -27.64 46.15
CA GLU A 87 -13.52 -26.93 46.36
C GLU A 87 -13.38 -25.40 46.45
N VAL A 88 -12.19 -24.89 46.82
CA VAL A 88 -11.92 -23.44 46.97
C VAL A 88 -11.21 -22.87 45.72
N GLY A 89 -11.07 -23.68 44.66
CA GLY A 89 -10.44 -23.27 43.40
C GLY A 89 -9.01 -23.77 43.20
N GLY A 90 -8.44 -24.54 44.14
CA GLY A 90 -7.12 -25.17 44.00
C GLY A 90 -6.01 -24.19 43.61
N SER A 91 -5.18 -24.53 42.61
CA SER A 91 -4.15 -23.62 42.11
C SER A 91 -4.67 -22.39 41.37
N LYS A 92 -5.96 -22.27 41.03
CA LYS A 92 -6.48 -21.03 40.42
C LYS A 92 -6.26 -19.81 41.32
N VAL A 93 -6.35 -20.01 42.63
CA VAL A 93 -6.09 -18.97 43.66
C VAL A 93 -4.61 -18.59 43.71
N ILE A 94 -3.71 -19.53 43.40
CA ILE A 94 -2.26 -19.32 43.38
C ILE A 94 -1.82 -18.64 42.08
N LEU A 95 -2.40 -19.05 40.94
CA LEU A 95 -2.10 -18.52 39.62
C LEU A 95 -2.69 -17.12 39.40
N LYS A 96 -3.75 -16.78 40.14
CA LYS A 96 -4.43 -15.48 40.11
C LYS A 96 -4.90 -15.11 41.53
N PRO A 97 -4.00 -14.58 42.39
CA PRO A 97 -4.37 -14.17 43.75
C PRO A 97 -5.42 -13.04 43.71
N PRO A 98 -6.43 -13.05 44.59
CA PRO A 98 -7.35 -11.93 44.76
C PRO A 98 -6.58 -10.66 45.11
N ALA A 99 -6.98 -9.51 44.56
CA ALA A 99 -6.43 -8.22 44.95
C ALA A 99 -6.58 -8.02 46.47
N GLU A 100 -5.50 -7.63 47.15
CA GLU A 100 -5.47 -7.44 48.60
C GLU A 100 -6.51 -6.39 49.04
N PRO A 101 -7.22 -6.62 50.17
CA PRO A 101 -8.07 -5.61 50.77
C PRO A 101 -7.21 -4.55 51.45
N VAL A 102 -7.17 -3.36 50.87
CA VAL A 102 -6.70 -2.15 51.58
C VAL A 102 -7.67 -1.82 52.71
N ASP A 103 -7.13 -1.68 53.91
CA ASP A 103 -7.81 -1.25 55.13
C ASP A 103 -8.77 -0.09 54.89
N ALA A 104 -10.03 -0.28 55.31
CA ALA A 104 -11.00 0.79 55.40
C ALA A 104 -10.77 1.63 56.66
N PRO A 105 -10.83 2.96 56.56
CA PRO A 105 -11.48 3.78 57.56
C PRO A 105 -12.92 4.04 57.11
N ALA A 106 -13.85 3.77 58.02
CA ALA A 106 -15.27 4.01 57.84
C ALA A 106 -15.56 5.50 57.60
N GLU A 107 -16.09 5.83 56.42
CA GLU A 107 -17.12 6.87 56.29
C GLU A 107 -17.94 6.61 55.02
N ALA A 108 -19.22 6.31 55.20
CA ALA A 108 -20.16 6.07 54.10
C ALA A 108 -20.50 7.39 53.40
N PRO A 109 -20.35 7.51 52.06
CA PRO A 109 -20.98 8.59 51.33
C PRO A 109 -22.49 8.31 51.19
N PRO A 110 -23.34 9.35 51.24
CA PRO A 110 -24.80 9.21 51.23
C PRO A 110 -25.30 8.63 49.88
N PRO A 111 -26.51 8.03 49.86
CA PRO A 111 -27.05 7.38 48.67
C PRO A 111 -27.20 8.37 47.50
N GLU A 112 -26.56 8.08 46.38
CA GLU A 112 -26.79 8.78 45.12
C GLU A 112 -28.26 8.59 44.71
N LYS A 113 -28.93 9.73 44.53
CA LYS A 113 -30.28 9.84 43.98
C LYS A 113 -30.33 9.19 42.59
N PRO A 114 -31.46 8.61 42.18
CA PRO A 114 -31.58 8.07 40.82
C PRO A 114 -31.27 9.19 39.82
N ALA A 115 -30.25 8.98 38.99
CA ALA A 115 -29.95 9.86 37.89
C ALA A 115 -31.20 9.99 37.01
N LYS A 116 -31.63 11.23 36.78
CA LYS A 116 -32.71 11.57 35.87
C LYS A 116 -32.43 10.95 34.49
N GLU A 117 -33.45 10.31 33.93
CA GLU A 117 -33.51 9.96 32.52
C GLU A 117 -33.12 11.20 31.68
N PRO A 118 -32.24 11.07 30.67
CA PRO A 118 -32.00 12.14 29.73
C PRO A 118 -33.31 12.44 28.97
N PRO A 119 -33.57 13.71 28.61
CA PRO A 119 -34.79 14.08 27.91
C PRO A 119 -34.91 13.26 26.62
N LYS A 120 -36.10 12.71 26.38
CA LYS A 120 -36.48 12.08 25.11
C LYS A 120 -36.39 13.15 24.01
N GLU A 121 -35.22 13.26 23.40
CA GLU A 121 -35.10 13.85 22.07
C GLU A 121 -35.66 12.85 21.05
N ASP A 122 -36.44 13.39 20.14
CA ASP A 122 -37.21 12.67 19.13
C ASP A 122 -36.37 11.59 18.45
N ALA A 123 -36.82 10.34 18.59
CA ALA A 123 -36.20 9.17 17.99
C ALA A 123 -36.20 9.30 16.45
N LYS A 124 -35.17 9.95 15.93
CA LYS A 124 -34.66 9.68 14.59
C LYS A 124 -34.04 8.29 14.63
N VAL A 125 -34.60 7.38 13.83
CA VAL A 125 -34.07 6.04 13.59
C VAL A 125 -32.58 6.15 13.23
N GLY A 126 -31.68 5.95 14.18
CA GLY A 126 -30.28 6.34 14.02
C GLY A 126 -29.28 5.81 15.06
N THR A 127 -29.70 5.49 16.29
CA THR A 127 -28.76 5.22 17.40
C THR A 127 -28.81 3.82 17.98
N ALA A 128 -29.88 3.05 17.77
CA ALA A 128 -30.04 1.72 18.38
C ALA A 128 -29.02 0.68 17.88
N PHE A 129 -28.39 0.94 16.74
CA PHE A 129 -27.44 0.03 16.10
C PHE A 129 -25.97 0.44 16.29
N ILE A 130 -25.69 1.58 16.94
CA ILE A 130 -24.32 2.06 17.11
C ILE A 130 -23.54 1.12 18.03
N ASP A 131 -24.07 0.79 19.20
CA ASP A 131 -23.40 -0.12 20.15
C ASP A 131 -23.18 -1.52 19.54
N THR A 132 -24.16 -2.00 18.75
CA THR A 132 -24.04 -3.28 18.04
C THR A 132 -23.00 -3.22 16.92
N LEU A 133 -22.91 -2.10 16.20
CA LEU A 133 -21.86 -1.87 15.21
C LEU A 133 -20.49 -1.76 15.86
N GLU A 134 -20.37 -1.07 16.99
CA GLU A 134 -19.12 -0.96 17.75
C GLU A 134 -18.65 -2.33 18.26
N ASP A 135 -19.55 -3.15 18.78
CA ASP A 135 -19.24 -4.51 19.20
C ASP A 135 -18.80 -5.40 18.03
N VAL A 136 -19.49 -5.31 16.87
CA VAL A 136 -19.11 -6.06 15.66
C VAL A 136 -17.77 -5.60 15.11
N VAL A 137 -17.52 -4.28 15.09
CA VAL A 137 -16.25 -3.70 14.67
C VAL A 137 -15.14 -4.15 15.61
N ARG A 138 -15.35 -4.15 16.93
CA ARG A 138 -14.36 -4.65 17.89
C ARG A 138 -14.04 -6.13 17.63
N VAL A 139 -15.05 -6.97 17.43
CA VAL A 139 -14.83 -8.39 17.08
C VAL A 139 -14.06 -8.53 15.77
N TYR A 140 -14.35 -7.70 14.77
CA TYR A 140 -13.62 -7.72 13.50
C TYR A 140 -12.17 -7.27 13.66
N VAL A 141 -11.94 -6.16 14.36
CA VAL A 141 -10.61 -5.62 14.67
C VAL A 141 -9.77 -6.64 15.42
N ASP A 142 -10.31 -7.23 16.47
CA ASP A 142 -9.54 -8.16 17.33
C ASP A 142 -9.30 -9.51 16.66
N LYS A 143 -10.25 -10.02 15.86
CA LYS A 143 -10.18 -11.39 15.34
C LYS A 143 -9.79 -11.49 13.87
N TRP A 144 -10.23 -10.56 13.02
CA TRP A 144 -10.24 -10.73 11.56
C TRP A 144 -9.38 -9.71 10.80
N GLN A 145 -9.09 -8.55 11.37
CA GLN A 145 -8.48 -7.42 10.68
C GLN A 145 -7.10 -7.70 10.06
N ASP A 146 -6.27 -8.49 10.73
CA ASP A 146 -4.91 -8.83 10.28
C ASP A 146 -4.79 -10.29 9.80
N ARG A 147 -5.91 -11.02 9.65
CA ARG A 147 -5.88 -12.41 9.18
C ARG A 147 -5.95 -12.46 7.65
N ASP A 148 -5.00 -13.17 7.05
CA ASP A 148 -4.95 -13.42 5.61
C ASP A 148 -5.75 -14.68 5.23
N GLU A 149 -6.93 -14.48 4.64
CA GLU A 149 -7.84 -15.54 4.17
C GLU A 149 -7.71 -15.84 2.66
N VAL A 150 -6.72 -15.26 1.96
CA VAL A 150 -6.59 -15.39 0.49
C VAL A 150 -6.46 -16.85 0.04
N ALA A 151 -5.84 -17.71 0.86
CA ALA A 151 -5.68 -19.14 0.59
C ALA A 151 -6.90 -20.00 0.97
N ASN A 152 -7.88 -19.47 1.71
CA ASN A 152 -9.03 -20.20 2.24
C ASN A 152 -10.34 -19.88 1.47
N LEU A 153 -10.27 -19.85 0.14
CA LEU A 153 -11.46 -19.63 -0.71
C LEU A 153 -12.55 -20.70 -0.49
N ALA A 154 -12.16 -21.87 0.03
CA ALA A 154 -13.06 -22.96 0.37
C ALA A 154 -13.79 -22.76 1.72
N GLN A 155 -13.51 -21.70 2.49
CA GLN A 155 -14.14 -21.40 3.78
C GLN A 155 -14.09 -22.55 4.79
N ARG A 156 -12.94 -23.24 4.87
CA ARG A 156 -12.69 -24.26 5.89
C ARG A 156 -12.36 -23.62 7.23
N HIS A 157 -12.40 -24.43 8.29
CA HIS A 157 -12.07 -23.97 9.63
C HIS A 157 -10.61 -23.57 9.75
N ASP A 158 -10.36 -22.49 10.47
CA ASP A 158 -9.02 -22.02 10.80
C ASP A 158 -8.47 -22.83 11.99
N VAL A 159 -7.30 -23.44 11.79
CA VAL A 159 -6.65 -24.29 12.79
C VAL A 159 -6.09 -23.47 13.95
N GLU A 160 -5.62 -22.25 13.72
CA GLU A 160 -5.11 -21.37 14.78
C GLU A 160 -6.26 -20.81 15.62
N LEU A 161 -7.39 -20.42 15.00
CA LEU A 161 -8.58 -20.00 15.75
C LEU A 161 -9.11 -21.15 16.63
N LEU A 162 -9.13 -22.37 16.09
CA LEU A 162 -9.50 -23.56 16.85
C LEU A 162 -8.52 -23.81 18.01
N LYS A 163 -7.21 -23.67 17.80
CA LYS A 163 -6.21 -23.80 18.88
C LYS A 163 -6.43 -22.74 19.96
N ASP A 164 -6.69 -21.49 19.61
CA ASP A 164 -6.96 -20.41 20.57
C ASP A 164 -8.17 -20.70 21.45
N GLU A 165 -9.23 -21.29 20.89
CA GLU A 165 -10.40 -21.73 21.66
C GLU A 165 -10.09 -22.95 22.55
N LEU A 166 -9.19 -23.84 22.12
CA LEU A 166 -8.81 -25.05 22.85
C LEU A 166 -7.73 -24.83 23.92
N ARG A 167 -6.85 -23.82 23.77
CA ARG A 167 -5.80 -23.44 24.74
C ARG A 167 -6.29 -23.32 26.19
N PRO A 168 -7.35 -22.58 26.51
CA PRO A 168 -7.84 -22.49 27.88
C PRO A 168 -8.38 -23.84 28.42
N LEU A 169 -8.98 -24.67 27.55
CA LEU A 169 -9.49 -25.98 27.94
C LEU A 169 -8.37 -26.99 28.21
N VAL A 170 -7.32 -26.98 27.38
CA VAL A 170 -6.12 -27.79 27.60
C VAL A 170 -5.36 -27.32 28.84
N PHE A 171 -5.21 -26.00 29.02
CA PHE A 171 -4.58 -25.41 30.20
C PHE A 171 -5.27 -25.86 31.49
N GLU A 172 -6.60 -25.84 31.55
CA GLU A 172 -7.33 -26.29 32.74
C GLU A 172 -7.13 -27.80 33.02
N GLY A 173 -7.07 -28.62 31.98
CA GLY A 173 -6.77 -30.05 32.11
C GLY A 173 -5.34 -30.31 32.61
N VAL A 174 -4.36 -29.59 32.06
CA VAL A 174 -2.96 -29.64 32.49
C VAL A 174 -2.81 -29.14 33.93
N ARG A 175 -3.52 -28.07 34.30
CA ARG A 175 -3.53 -27.52 35.66
C ARG A 175 -3.98 -28.55 36.70
N GLN A 176 -5.06 -29.28 36.42
CA GLN A 176 -5.55 -30.32 37.33
C GLN A 176 -4.52 -31.44 37.54
N GLN A 177 -3.80 -31.83 36.47
CA GLN A 177 -2.71 -32.81 36.58
C GLN A 177 -1.56 -32.28 37.46
N VAL A 178 -1.13 -31.04 37.23
CA VAL A 178 -0.08 -30.41 38.05
C VAL A 178 -0.50 -30.24 39.51
N ASP A 179 -1.78 -29.94 39.78
CA ASP A 179 -2.31 -29.83 41.15
C ASP A 179 -2.17 -31.16 41.91
N ASP A 180 -2.47 -32.28 41.25
CA ASP A 180 -2.37 -33.61 41.84
C ASP A 180 -0.91 -34.04 42.03
N ASP A 181 -0.06 -33.79 41.03
CA ASP A 181 1.39 -34.03 41.13
C ASP A 181 2.01 -33.21 42.26
N MET A 182 1.61 -31.96 42.42
CA MET A 182 2.13 -31.09 43.47
C MET A 182 1.71 -31.51 44.88
N ARG A 183 0.49 -32.04 45.03
CA ARG A 183 0.03 -32.62 46.31
C ARG A 183 0.91 -33.80 46.72
N ILE A 184 1.30 -34.63 45.75
CA ILE A 184 2.23 -35.76 45.97
C ILE A 184 3.63 -35.23 46.30
N VAL A 185 4.14 -34.25 45.55
CA VAL A 185 5.46 -33.64 45.81
C VAL A 185 5.50 -33.01 47.20
N LEU A 186 4.45 -32.32 47.64
CA LEU A 186 4.37 -31.78 48.99
C LEU A 186 4.40 -32.85 50.07
N GLN A 187 3.69 -33.96 49.86
CA GLN A 187 3.70 -35.07 50.82
C GLN A 187 5.11 -35.65 50.94
N ASN A 188 5.78 -35.88 49.80
CA ASN A 188 7.16 -36.33 49.76
C ASN A 188 8.13 -35.33 50.42
N LEU A 189 7.91 -34.02 50.26
CA LEU A 189 8.73 -32.97 50.86
C LEU A 189 8.56 -32.92 52.39
N LYS A 190 7.33 -33.13 52.89
CA LYS A 190 7.04 -33.23 54.33
C LYS A 190 7.72 -34.46 54.93
N ASP A 191 7.58 -35.60 54.29
CA ASP A 191 8.21 -36.86 54.73
C ASP A 191 9.75 -36.75 54.70
N MET A 192 10.31 -36.06 53.69
CA MET A 192 11.75 -35.80 53.59
C MET A 192 12.26 -34.80 54.64
N MET A 193 11.51 -33.75 54.97
CA MET A 193 11.86 -32.82 56.06
C MET A 193 11.80 -33.48 57.43
N GLU A 194 10.88 -34.43 57.63
CA GLU A 194 10.83 -35.25 58.83
C GLU A 194 12.02 -36.23 58.89
N ALA A 195 12.37 -36.84 57.76
CA ALA A 195 13.59 -37.64 57.62
C ALA A 195 14.88 -36.81 57.78
N GLU A 196 14.91 -35.53 57.36
CA GLU A 196 16.05 -34.62 57.52
C GLU A 196 16.15 -34.10 58.97
N ARG A 197 15.02 -33.84 59.65
CA ARG A 197 14.99 -33.61 61.10
C ARG A 197 15.62 -34.78 61.86
N ILE A 198 15.39 -36.01 61.40
CA ILE A 198 16.01 -37.22 61.95
C ILE A 198 17.51 -37.30 61.56
N ALA A 199 17.87 -37.01 60.31
CA ALA A 199 19.25 -37.09 59.82
C ALA A 199 20.18 -35.99 60.38
N ARG A 200 19.67 -34.80 60.70
CA ARG A 200 20.43 -33.69 61.32
C ARG A 200 20.90 -33.99 62.74
N THR A 201 20.40 -35.04 63.39
CA THR A 201 20.94 -35.53 64.66
C THR A 201 22.18 -36.44 64.50
N GLY A 202 22.61 -36.74 63.25
CA GLY A 202 23.79 -37.55 62.92
C GLY A 202 24.97 -36.74 62.36
N LYS A 203 26.16 -36.92 62.96
CA LYS A 203 27.44 -36.22 62.74
C LYS A 203 28.03 -36.22 61.31
N LYS A 204 28.61 -35.05 60.96
CA LYS A 204 29.98 -34.74 60.44
C LYS A 204 30.86 -35.85 59.80
N ALA A 205 31.34 -35.62 58.55
CA ALA A 205 32.73 -35.24 58.19
C ALA A 205 33.31 -35.85 56.86
N LYS A 206 33.98 -34.96 56.09
CA LYS A 206 35.33 -35.10 55.46
C LYS A 206 35.48 -35.29 53.93
N GLU A 207 35.94 -34.20 53.30
CA GLU A 207 37.00 -34.03 52.28
C GLU A 207 37.53 -35.21 51.44
N LYS A 208 37.71 -34.98 50.12
CA LYS A 208 39.04 -35.06 49.46
C LYS A 208 39.10 -34.41 48.06
N LYS A 209 40.33 -34.19 47.60
CA LYS A 209 40.87 -33.22 46.65
C LYS A 209 41.69 -33.92 45.53
N GLY A 210 41.81 -33.29 44.35
CA GLY A 210 42.91 -33.46 43.36
C GLY A 210 42.48 -34.03 42.00
N GLY A 211 43.03 -33.69 40.83
CA GLY A 211 44.12 -32.81 40.35
C GLY A 211 43.96 -32.63 38.81
N LYS A 212 44.26 -31.48 38.20
CA LYS A 212 45.52 -30.96 37.59
C LYS A 212 45.89 -31.50 36.18
N GLY A 213 46.01 -30.56 35.21
CA GLY A 213 46.86 -30.62 34.00
C GLY A 213 46.09 -30.56 32.66
N GLY A 214 46.43 -29.79 31.62
CA GLY A 214 47.52 -28.85 31.37
C GLY A 214 47.53 -28.45 29.87
N GLY A 215 47.97 -27.21 29.56
CA GLY A 215 48.56 -26.76 28.29
C GLY A 215 47.64 -26.58 27.05
N ALA A 216 47.92 -25.80 26.00
CA ALA A 216 48.48 -24.45 25.79
C ALA A 216 48.61 -24.21 24.26
N LYS A 217 48.09 -23.06 23.77
CA LYS A 217 48.62 -22.14 22.72
C LYS A 217 48.54 -22.42 21.18
N LYS A 218 47.98 -21.37 20.50
CA LYS A 218 48.47 -20.59 19.31
C LYS A 218 48.31 -21.22 17.91
N LYS A 219 48.16 -20.52 16.76
CA LYS A 219 48.19 -19.10 16.24
C LYS A 219 47.68 -19.18 14.76
N ALA A 220 46.80 -18.32 14.23
CA ALA A 220 47.00 -17.01 13.55
C ALA A 220 47.39 -16.99 12.03
N GLY A 221 46.56 -16.27 11.23
CA GLY A 221 46.89 -15.43 10.03
C GLY A 221 47.01 -16.12 8.66
N LYS A 222 46.81 -15.48 7.47
CA LYS A 222 46.43 -14.12 7.02
C LYS A 222 46.22 -14.13 5.47
N LYS A 223 45.46 -13.14 4.97
CA LYS A 223 45.16 -12.71 3.56
C LYS A 223 46.34 -12.55 2.58
N GLU A 224 46.02 -12.50 1.28
CA GLU A 224 46.55 -11.58 0.23
C GLU A 224 45.73 -11.70 -1.08
N ALA A 225 45.99 -10.95 -2.16
CA ALA A 225 45.57 -9.60 -2.55
C ALA A 225 45.96 -9.36 -4.04
N GLY A 226 45.19 -8.54 -4.78
CA GLY A 226 45.62 -7.86 -6.02
C GLY A 226 45.55 -8.66 -7.34
N GLY A 227 45.35 -8.09 -8.53
CA GLY A 227 45.41 -6.69 -8.94
C GLY A 227 45.02 -6.49 -10.43
N LYS A 228 45.11 -5.21 -10.85
CA LYS A 228 44.45 -4.47 -11.94
C LYS A 228 44.91 -4.70 -13.41
N ALA A 229 43.94 -4.41 -14.28
CA ALA A 229 43.95 -3.57 -15.50
C ALA A 229 44.73 -3.97 -16.76
N ARG A 230 44.09 -3.76 -17.91
CA ARG A 230 44.65 -3.08 -19.10
C ARG A 230 43.51 -2.59 -20.02
N LYS A 231 43.82 -1.51 -20.72
CA LYS A 231 42.98 -0.58 -21.49
C LYS A 231 43.59 -0.53 -22.89
N ASP A 232 42.80 -0.40 -23.97
CA ASP A 232 43.28 0.19 -25.22
C ASP A 232 42.13 0.77 -26.09
N PRO A 233 42.38 1.83 -26.90
CA PRO A 233 41.43 2.70 -27.58
C PRO A 233 41.26 2.38 -29.07
N THR A 234 40.03 2.47 -29.57
CA THR A 234 39.68 2.24 -30.98
C THR A 234 39.53 3.56 -31.72
N ALA A 235 40.40 3.78 -32.70
CA ALA A 235 40.57 5.04 -33.43
C ALA A 235 40.21 4.93 -34.93
N ASP A 236 39.15 4.20 -35.30
CA ASP A 236 38.58 4.20 -36.65
C ASP A 236 37.05 4.01 -36.56
N ARG A 237 36.28 5.10 -36.60
CA ARG A 237 34.88 5.08 -36.15
C ARG A 237 33.91 4.64 -37.26
N SER A 238 33.45 3.40 -37.15
CA SER A 238 32.29 2.87 -37.85
C SER A 238 30.97 3.42 -37.27
N ILE A 239 29.82 3.03 -37.82
CA ILE A 239 28.50 3.31 -37.21
C ILE A 239 28.43 2.71 -35.80
N GLU A 240 29.12 1.58 -35.54
CA GLU A 240 29.29 1.05 -34.19
C GLU A 240 30.11 2.00 -33.31
N SER A 241 31.15 2.63 -33.86
CA SER A 241 31.82 3.84 -33.36
C SER A 241 30.86 4.89 -32.75
N LEU A 242 29.93 5.35 -33.58
CA LEU A 242 28.95 6.36 -33.23
C LEU A 242 27.97 5.86 -32.18
N TYR A 243 27.47 4.63 -32.34
CA TYR A 243 26.58 3.99 -31.38
C TYR A 243 27.24 3.82 -30.00
N GLU A 244 28.49 3.36 -29.95
CA GLU A 244 29.28 3.25 -28.72
C GLU A 244 29.40 4.59 -28.00
N GLN A 245 29.63 5.69 -28.72
CA GLN A 245 29.66 7.01 -28.08
C GLN A 245 28.29 7.46 -27.59
N LEU A 246 27.21 7.15 -28.31
CA LEU A 246 25.85 7.43 -27.84
C LEU A 246 25.53 6.63 -26.58
N VAL A 247 26.03 5.40 -26.47
CA VAL A 247 25.90 4.57 -25.27
C VAL A 247 26.76 5.14 -24.13
N VAL A 248 28.01 5.52 -24.41
CA VAL A 248 28.93 6.10 -23.41
C VAL A 248 28.44 7.47 -22.91
N SER A 249 27.82 8.27 -23.78
CA SER A 249 27.20 9.55 -23.40
C SER A 249 25.85 9.38 -22.69
N GLY A 250 25.33 8.15 -22.61
CA GLY A 250 24.05 7.84 -21.99
C GLY A 250 22.82 8.25 -22.79
N ILE A 251 22.98 8.58 -24.09
CA ILE A 251 21.89 8.94 -24.99
C ILE A 251 21.19 7.68 -25.52
N ALA A 252 21.95 6.64 -25.86
CA ALA A 252 21.43 5.35 -26.30
C ALA A 252 21.54 4.32 -25.19
N GLY A 253 20.45 3.63 -24.87
CA GLY A 253 20.46 2.60 -23.84
C GLY A 253 19.14 1.85 -23.73
N PRO A 254 19.12 0.74 -22.98
CA PRO A 254 17.89 0.03 -22.70
C PRO A 254 16.97 0.91 -21.85
N SER A 255 15.72 1.03 -22.29
CA SER A 255 14.68 1.68 -21.49
C SER A 255 14.36 0.83 -20.26
N PRO A 256 14.14 1.43 -19.07
CA PRO A 256 13.77 0.68 -17.88
C PRO A 256 12.46 -0.09 -18.11
N ALA A 257 12.44 -1.37 -17.75
CA ALA A 257 11.23 -2.19 -17.85
C ALA A 257 10.13 -1.63 -16.94
N ARG A 258 8.99 -1.28 -17.55
CA ARG A 258 7.78 -0.79 -16.89
C ARG A 258 6.56 -1.40 -17.54
N HIS A 259 5.56 -1.74 -16.73
CA HIS A 259 4.30 -2.27 -17.24
C HIS A 259 3.26 -1.16 -17.32
N MET A 260 2.37 -1.21 -18.32
CA MET A 260 1.26 -0.26 -18.40
C MET A 260 0.31 -0.36 -17.20
N ALA A 261 0.29 -1.51 -16.52
CA ALA A 261 -0.43 -1.69 -15.26
C ALA A 261 0.06 -0.75 -14.15
N ASP A 262 1.34 -0.36 -14.18
CA ASP A 262 1.95 0.57 -13.21
C ASP A 262 1.43 2.01 -13.38
N TYR A 263 0.80 2.32 -14.52
CA TYR A 263 0.11 3.59 -14.73
C TYR A 263 -1.30 3.52 -14.13
N VAL A 264 -1.37 3.89 -12.85
CA VAL A 264 -2.56 3.80 -12.00
C VAL A 264 -3.34 5.12 -12.01
N GLY A 265 -4.67 5.03 -12.11
CA GLY A 265 -5.57 6.16 -11.97
C GLY A 265 -7.04 5.75 -12.15
N ALA A 266 -7.96 6.60 -11.71
CA ALA A 266 -9.38 6.31 -11.73
C ALA A 266 -10.02 6.71 -13.07
N PHE A 267 -11.11 6.03 -13.45
CA PHE A 267 -11.94 6.49 -14.56
C PHE A 267 -12.78 7.70 -14.13
N ALA A 268 -12.87 8.70 -15.01
CA ALA A 268 -13.75 9.83 -14.81
C ALA A 268 -15.19 9.45 -15.20
N PHE A 269 -15.91 8.74 -14.32
CA PHE A 269 -17.26 8.23 -14.60
C PHE A 269 -18.30 9.33 -14.87
N LEU A 270 -18.10 10.54 -14.32
CA LEU A 270 -18.96 11.72 -14.54
C LEU A 270 -18.56 12.55 -15.77
N GLY A 271 -17.51 12.15 -16.50
CA GLY A 271 -16.94 12.95 -17.59
C GLY A 271 -17.96 13.29 -18.69
N THR A 272 -18.93 12.43 -18.96
CA THR A 272 -20.00 12.69 -19.95
C THR A 272 -21.04 13.71 -19.49
N MET A 273 -21.28 13.82 -18.18
CA MET A 273 -22.19 14.82 -17.60
C MET A 273 -21.48 16.18 -17.51
N LEU A 274 -20.22 16.21 -17.11
CA LEU A 274 -19.40 17.43 -17.06
C LEU A 274 -19.05 17.97 -18.44
N ALA A 275 -18.87 17.10 -19.45
CA ALA A 275 -18.68 17.51 -20.84
C ALA A 275 -19.88 18.30 -21.42
N LYS A 276 -21.10 18.07 -20.92
CA LYS A 276 -22.29 18.87 -21.28
C LYS A 276 -22.26 20.26 -20.64
N ALA A 277 -21.53 20.44 -19.54
CA ALA A 277 -21.41 21.69 -18.79
C ALA A 277 -20.32 22.65 -19.31
N LYS A 278 -19.72 22.38 -20.49
CA LYS A 278 -18.60 23.14 -21.08
C LYS A 278 -17.32 23.21 -20.21
N ASN A 279 -17.23 22.43 -19.15
CA ASN A 279 -15.99 22.27 -18.40
C ASN A 279 -15.05 21.31 -19.15
N ALA A 280 -13.74 21.58 -19.02
CA ALA A 280 -12.66 21.00 -19.80
C ALA A 280 -12.79 19.48 -20.00
N ARG A 281 -12.53 19.04 -21.24
CA ARG A 281 -12.47 17.64 -21.64
C ARG A 281 -11.15 17.01 -21.19
N ASN A 282 -10.94 16.87 -19.88
CA ASN A 282 -9.73 16.23 -19.37
C ASN A 282 -9.89 14.71 -19.47
N PRO A 283 -9.01 14.01 -20.20
CA PRO A 283 -9.07 12.55 -20.29
C PRO A 283 -8.72 11.96 -18.91
N SER A 284 -9.41 10.90 -18.53
CA SER A 284 -9.05 10.14 -17.33
C SER A 284 -7.72 9.39 -17.55
N LEU A 285 -6.98 9.15 -16.48
CA LEU A 285 -5.70 8.43 -16.54
C LEU A 285 -5.82 7.05 -17.23
N PRO A 286 -6.88 6.23 -17.00
CA PRO A 286 -7.07 5.00 -17.76
C PRO A 286 -7.30 5.21 -19.26
N GLN A 287 -7.97 6.29 -19.67
CA GLN A 287 -8.14 6.61 -21.09
C GLN A 287 -6.80 6.98 -21.74
N ILE A 288 -5.95 7.73 -21.03
CA ILE A 288 -4.58 8.03 -21.47
C ILE A 288 -3.78 6.73 -21.61
N ARG A 289 -3.82 5.85 -20.61
CA ARG A 289 -3.17 4.54 -20.65
C ARG A 289 -3.60 3.72 -21.87
N GLN A 290 -4.90 3.68 -22.14
CA GLN A 290 -5.45 2.99 -23.31
C GLN A 290 -4.93 3.64 -24.61
N ALA A 291 -4.98 4.96 -24.72
CA ALA A 291 -4.54 5.65 -25.92
C ALA A 291 -3.04 5.47 -26.20
N ILE A 292 -2.19 5.49 -25.16
CA ILE A 292 -0.75 5.16 -25.30
C ILE A 292 -0.59 3.70 -25.73
N THR A 293 -1.35 2.78 -25.15
CA THR A 293 -1.28 1.36 -25.53
C THR A 293 -1.63 1.17 -27.01
N GLU A 294 -2.72 1.78 -27.46
CA GLU A 294 -3.24 1.64 -28.81
C GLU A 294 -2.37 2.32 -29.87
N PHE A 295 -1.91 3.55 -29.61
CA PHE A 295 -1.24 4.37 -30.62
C PHE A 295 0.28 4.38 -30.51
N ALA A 296 0.88 3.99 -29.37
CA ALA A 296 2.33 3.96 -29.20
C ALA A 296 2.89 2.53 -29.05
N LEU A 297 2.22 1.65 -28.28
CA LEU A 297 2.76 0.30 -28.00
C LEU A 297 2.34 -0.76 -29.03
N LEU A 298 1.05 -0.86 -29.37
CA LEU A 298 0.57 -1.87 -30.33
C LEU A 298 1.27 -1.79 -31.70
N PRO A 299 1.56 -0.60 -32.27
CA PRO A 299 2.30 -0.51 -33.54
C PRO A 299 3.71 -1.11 -33.47
N LEU A 300 4.31 -1.19 -32.28
CA LEU A 300 5.64 -1.80 -32.07
C LEU A 300 5.56 -3.32 -31.84
N GLY A 301 4.38 -3.87 -31.56
CA GLY A 301 4.17 -5.19 -30.96
C GLY A 301 4.01 -6.39 -31.91
N SER A 302 4.22 -6.25 -33.22
CA SER A 302 4.07 -7.38 -34.15
C SER A 302 5.20 -8.40 -34.00
N GLN A 303 4.92 -9.58 -33.43
CA GLN A 303 5.89 -10.67 -33.19
C GLN A 303 6.64 -11.12 -34.47
N TYR A 304 5.98 -11.04 -35.64
CA TYR A 304 6.58 -11.42 -36.93
C TYR A 304 7.70 -10.45 -37.39
N ALA A 305 7.77 -9.26 -36.78
CA ALA A 305 8.73 -8.21 -37.15
C ALA A 305 10.00 -8.20 -36.28
N TRP A 306 10.06 -8.98 -35.20
CA TRP A 306 11.17 -8.92 -34.22
C TRP A 306 12.49 -9.47 -34.78
N ASP A 307 12.40 -10.27 -35.86
CA ASP A 307 13.54 -10.98 -36.44
C ASP A 307 14.37 -10.14 -37.42
N SER A 308 13.89 -8.97 -37.88
CA SER A 308 14.55 -8.17 -38.94
C SER A 308 15.16 -6.85 -38.47
N LEU A 309 14.54 -6.17 -37.50
CA LEU A 309 15.09 -5.03 -36.75
C LEU A 309 14.42 -5.02 -35.36
N ALA A 310 14.99 -4.40 -34.33
CA ALA A 310 14.28 -4.09 -33.08
C ALA A 310 13.68 -2.66 -33.17
N PRO A 311 12.45 -2.41 -32.66
CA PRO A 311 11.85 -1.08 -32.74
C PRO A 311 12.67 -0.09 -31.92
N ALA A 312 12.91 1.11 -32.46
CA ALA A 312 13.67 2.15 -31.78
C ALA A 312 12.74 3.27 -31.28
N VAL A 313 13.02 3.78 -30.08
CA VAL A 313 12.28 4.89 -29.46
C VAL A 313 13.24 6.06 -29.32
N ILE A 314 12.93 7.18 -29.98
CA ILE A 314 13.64 8.44 -29.79
C ILE A 314 12.81 9.29 -28.82
N TYR A 315 13.34 9.51 -27.62
CA TYR A 315 12.72 10.36 -26.61
C TYR A 315 13.39 11.73 -26.58
N ILE A 316 12.59 12.80 -26.70
CA ILE A 316 13.05 14.19 -26.65
C ILE A 316 12.31 14.88 -25.51
N ASP A 317 13.04 15.18 -24.44
CA ASP A 317 12.48 15.93 -23.32
C ASP A 317 12.41 17.43 -23.60
N GLU A 318 11.40 18.09 -23.04
CA GLU A 318 11.14 19.54 -23.17
C GLU A 318 11.24 20.04 -24.62
N VAL A 319 10.63 19.31 -25.56
CA VAL A 319 10.79 19.52 -26.99
C VAL A 319 10.36 20.91 -27.46
N GLU A 320 9.46 21.58 -26.76
CA GLU A 320 9.05 22.97 -27.01
C GLU A 320 10.24 23.93 -27.08
N LYS A 321 11.30 23.69 -26.29
CA LYS A 321 12.47 24.57 -26.22
C LYS A 321 13.23 24.67 -27.53
N VAL A 322 13.16 23.63 -28.38
CA VAL A 322 13.75 23.62 -29.73
C VAL A 322 13.02 24.55 -30.71
N PHE A 323 11.79 24.95 -30.37
CA PHE A 323 10.92 25.77 -31.21
C PHE A 323 10.77 27.20 -30.70
N VAL A 324 11.27 27.53 -29.50
CA VAL A 324 11.20 28.87 -28.91
C VAL A 324 12.25 29.81 -29.53
N MET A 325 11.82 30.68 -30.45
CA MET A 325 12.70 31.67 -31.08
C MET A 325 12.93 32.96 -30.28
N ASP A 326 12.18 33.19 -29.20
CA ASP A 326 12.38 34.36 -28.35
C ASP A 326 13.71 34.26 -27.59
N LYS A 327 14.68 35.10 -27.94
CA LYS A 327 16.01 35.13 -27.35
C LYS A 327 16.01 35.43 -25.85
N LYS A 328 14.97 36.08 -25.31
CA LYS A 328 14.87 36.33 -23.85
C LYS A 328 14.48 35.05 -23.14
N LYS A 329 13.40 34.40 -23.57
CA LYS A 329 12.95 33.11 -23.02
C LYS A 329 13.97 31.99 -23.24
N ALA A 330 14.61 31.95 -24.41
CA ALA A 330 15.65 30.96 -24.70
C ALA A 330 16.87 31.07 -23.76
N LYS A 331 17.17 32.25 -23.19
CA LYS A 331 18.22 32.42 -22.19
C LYS A 331 17.82 31.90 -20.81
N GLU A 332 16.53 31.88 -20.49
CA GLU A 332 16.01 31.38 -19.21
C GLU A 332 16.15 29.85 -19.11
N PHE A 333 16.20 29.14 -20.24
CA PHE A 333 16.33 27.68 -20.28
C PHE A 333 17.73 27.13 -19.91
N GLY A 334 18.76 27.97 -19.79
CA GLY A 334 20.02 27.60 -19.15
C GLY A 334 20.91 26.56 -19.88
N GLY A 335 20.95 26.56 -21.21
CA GLY A 335 21.80 25.65 -21.99
C GLY A 335 23.19 26.21 -22.35
N SER A 336 24.18 25.33 -22.53
CA SER A 336 25.52 25.70 -23.06
C SER A 336 25.45 26.13 -24.53
N GLU A 337 24.51 25.57 -25.29
CA GLU A 337 24.24 25.92 -26.69
C GLU A 337 22.75 26.28 -26.90
N PRO A 338 22.43 27.11 -27.92
CA PRO A 338 21.04 27.41 -28.26
C PRO A 338 20.28 26.18 -28.78
N PHE A 339 19.18 25.81 -28.12
CA PHE A 339 18.33 24.66 -28.49
C PHE A 339 17.80 24.72 -29.94
N ASN A 340 17.53 25.92 -30.46
CA ASN A 340 17.06 26.14 -31.83
C ASN A 340 18.04 25.68 -32.92
N ARG A 341 19.31 25.42 -32.59
CA ARG A 341 20.32 24.95 -33.54
C ARG A 341 19.91 23.64 -34.21
N MET A 342 19.28 22.74 -33.45
CA MET A 342 18.87 21.42 -33.95
C MET A 342 17.52 21.42 -34.67
N LYS A 343 16.78 22.55 -34.68
CA LYS A 343 15.41 22.61 -35.21
C LYS A 343 15.31 22.15 -36.67
N LYS A 344 16.22 22.61 -37.53
CA LYS A 344 16.19 22.28 -38.96
C LYS A 344 16.52 20.81 -39.21
N ASP A 345 17.55 20.31 -38.53
CA ASP A 345 17.98 18.92 -38.67
C ASP A 345 16.92 17.98 -38.09
N LEU A 346 16.34 18.29 -36.92
CA LEU A 346 15.25 17.52 -36.33
C LEU A 346 14.05 17.38 -37.27
N ILE A 347 13.57 18.50 -37.84
CA ILE A 347 12.44 18.46 -38.78
C ILE A 347 12.77 17.60 -40.00
N LYS A 348 14.00 17.71 -40.52
CA LYS A 348 14.43 16.98 -41.71
C LYS A 348 14.54 15.48 -41.44
N GLU A 349 15.19 15.09 -40.34
CA GLU A 349 15.38 13.68 -39.98
C GLU A 349 14.05 13.02 -39.61
N VAL A 350 13.17 13.69 -38.85
CA VAL A 350 11.84 13.14 -38.53
C VAL A 350 10.96 13.00 -39.78
N ALA A 351 11.06 13.93 -40.74
CA ALA A 351 10.33 13.83 -42.00
C ALA A 351 10.88 12.75 -42.95
N ALA A 352 12.11 12.29 -42.74
CA ALA A 352 12.73 11.21 -43.51
C ALA A 352 12.32 9.82 -43.00
N LEU A 353 11.80 9.71 -41.77
CA LEU A 353 11.37 8.45 -41.19
C LEU A 353 10.08 7.94 -41.85
N ASP A 354 10.05 6.65 -42.15
CA ASP A 354 8.86 5.96 -42.65
C ASP A 354 8.39 4.83 -41.71
N ALA A 355 7.31 4.15 -42.11
CA ALA A 355 6.76 3.04 -41.32
C ALA A 355 7.64 1.77 -41.33
N ALA A 356 8.53 1.64 -42.32
CA ALA A 356 9.46 0.51 -42.45
C ALA A 356 10.67 0.67 -41.52
N ASP A 357 11.06 1.91 -41.17
CA ASP A 357 12.13 2.19 -40.22
C ASP A 357 11.80 1.75 -38.78
N ARG A 358 10.50 1.68 -38.44
CA ARG A 358 9.98 1.28 -37.12
C ARG A 358 10.62 2.06 -35.96
N VAL A 359 10.74 3.37 -36.17
CA VAL A 359 11.17 4.34 -35.17
C VAL A 359 9.95 5.11 -34.69
N ILE A 360 9.78 5.25 -33.38
CA ILE A 360 8.79 6.15 -32.79
C ILE A 360 9.50 7.33 -32.14
N VAL A 361 9.04 8.54 -32.42
CA VAL A 361 9.56 9.78 -31.82
C VAL A 361 8.56 10.25 -30.77
N ILE A 362 9.00 10.30 -29.51
CA ILE A 362 8.22 10.73 -28.36
C ILE A 362 8.79 12.05 -27.85
N GLY A 363 8.01 13.12 -27.92
CA GLY A 363 8.34 14.41 -27.30
C GLY A 363 7.53 14.62 -26.03
N SER A 364 8.18 14.97 -24.92
CA SER A 364 7.51 15.52 -23.73
C SER A 364 7.61 17.04 -23.73
N SER A 365 6.54 17.67 -23.25
CA SER A 365 6.44 19.13 -23.20
C SER A 365 5.63 19.55 -21.98
N SER A 366 6.16 20.51 -21.22
CA SER A 366 5.47 21.06 -20.05
C SER A 366 4.87 22.43 -20.34
N GLU A 367 5.46 23.17 -21.28
CA GLU A 367 5.01 24.52 -21.64
C GLU A 367 4.88 24.73 -23.15
N PRO A 368 4.12 23.89 -23.89
CA PRO A 368 3.97 24.01 -25.35
C PRO A 368 3.39 25.38 -25.79
N GLN A 369 2.63 26.04 -24.92
CA GLN A 369 2.11 27.39 -25.11
C GLN A 369 3.19 28.48 -25.26
N THR A 370 4.44 28.19 -24.90
CA THR A 370 5.56 29.14 -25.04
C THR A 370 5.97 29.33 -26.50
N CYS A 371 5.62 28.39 -27.38
CA CYS A 371 5.84 28.49 -28.82
C CYS A 371 5.01 29.63 -29.40
N VAL A 372 5.63 30.49 -30.21
CA VAL A 372 4.91 31.54 -30.95
C VAL A 372 4.06 30.87 -32.05
N VAL A 373 2.94 31.46 -32.44
CA VAL A 373 1.96 30.90 -33.40
C VAL A 373 2.60 30.25 -34.64
N LYS A 374 3.62 30.86 -35.24
CA LYS A 374 4.31 30.28 -36.42
C LYS A 374 5.06 29.00 -36.08
N ASP A 375 5.75 28.98 -34.94
CA ASP A 375 6.51 27.83 -34.45
C ASP A 375 5.58 26.74 -33.91
N GLU A 376 4.46 27.13 -33.32
CA GLU A 376 3.39 26.22 -32.86
C GLU A 376 2.83 25.37 -34.01
N VAL A 377 2.63 25.96 -35.21
CA VAL A 377 2.20 25.20 -36.39
C VAL A 377 3.23 24.13 -36.79
N VAL A 378 4.52 24.49 -36.78
CA VAL A 378 5.60 23.56 -37.12
C VAL A 378 5.73 22.46 -36.07
N PHE A 379 5.69 22.85 -34.79
CA PHE A 379 5.69 21.93 -33.65
C PHE A 379 4.53 20.92 -33.75
N LYS A 380 3.31 21.40 -34.05
CA LYS A 380 2.14 20.54 -34.24
C LYS A 380 2.28 19.60 -35.44
N SER A 381 2.93 20.05 -36.52
CA SER A 381 3.15 19.22 -37.71
C SER A 381 4.18 18.11 -37.53
N LEU A 382 5.07 18.23 -36.54
CA LEU A 382 6.12 17.23 -36.27
C LEU A 382 5.55 15.93 -35.67
N PHE A 383 4.46 16.01 -34.91
CA PHE A 383 3.89 14.88 -34.19
C PHE A 383 2.50 14.52 -34.71
N ASN A 384 2.27 13.22 -34.91
CA ASN A 384 0.97 12.73 -35.39
C ASN A 384 -0.10 12.66 -34.29
N LYS A 385 0.32 12.51 -33.03
CA LYS A 385 -0.55 12.30 -31.87
C LYS A 385 -0.07 13.17 -30.71
N PHE A 386 -1.03 13.73 -29.98
CA PHE A 386 -0.80 14.51 -28.77
C PHE A 386 -1.58 13.88 -27.62
N PHE A 387 -0.89 13.57 -26.53
CA PHE A 387 -1.50 13.07 -25.30
C PHE A 387 -1.45 14.14 -24.25
N TYR A 388 -2.61 14.59 -23.78
CA TYR A 388 -2.68 15.51 -22.65
C TYR A 388 -2.66 14.72 -21.34
N LEU A 389 -1.76 15.10 -20.42
CA LEU A 389 -1.58 14.50 -19.10
C LEU A 389 -2.05 15.50 -18.02
N PRO A 390 -3.34 15.47 -17.63
CA PRO A 390 -3.85 16.36 -16.60
C PRO A 390 -3.32 15.97 -15.22
N LEU A 391 -3.43 16.90 -14.27
CA LEU A 391 -3.20 16.59 -12.86
C LEU A 391 -4.20 15.51 -12.38
N PRO A 392 -3.76 14.62 -11.46
CA PRO A 392 -4.62 13.54 -10.98
C PRO A 392 -5.80 14.12 -10.20
N ASP A 393 -7.02 13.67 -10.53
CA ASP A 393 -8.23 14.02 -9.79
C ASP A 393 -8.29 13.31 -8.42
N TYR A 394 -9.28 13.66 -7.59
CA TYR A 394 -9.41 13.10 -6.24
C TYR A 394 -9.42 11.56 -6.22
N ALA A 395 -10.20 10.94 -7.10
CA ALA A 395 -10.30 9.48 -7.18
C ALA A 395 -8.99 8.85 -7.64
N SER A 396 -8.29 9.47 -8.59
CA SER A 396 -6.97 9.02 -9.01
C SER A 396 -5.94 9.16 -7.90
N ARG A 397 -5.96 10.25 -7.12
CA ARG A 397 -5.06 10.44 -5.96
C ARG A 397 -5.26 9.35 -4.91
N GLN A 398 -6.50 8.95 -4.64
CA GLN A 398 -6.78 7.82 -3.74
C GLN A 398 -6.17 6.50 -4.22
N MET A 399 -6.02 6.30 -5.54
CA MET A 399 -5.39 5.08 -6.08
C MET A 399 -3.87 5.21 -6.21
N ILE A 400 -3.37 6.40 -6.55
CA ILE A 400 -1.94 6.66 -6.79
C ILE A 400 -1.14 6.59 -5.49
N TRP A 401 -1.65 7.14 -4.39
CA TRP A 401 -0.92 7.16 -3.11
C TRP A 401 -0.55 5.76 -2.60
N PRO A 402 -1.50 4.80 -2.48
CA PRO A 402 -1.17 3.43 -2.10
C PRO A 402 -0.21 2.77 -3.09
N ALA A 403 -0.45 2.92 -4.40
CA ALA A 403 0.38 2.31 -5.43
C ALA A 403 1.84 2.82 -5.39
N LEU A 404 2.06 4.11 -5.15
CA LEU A 404 3.41 4.68 -5.01
C LEU A 404 4.10 4.20 -3.74
N ILE A 405 3.39 4.16 -2.62
CA ILE A 405 3.94 3.70 -1.34
C ILE A 405 4.35 2.24 -1.43
N GLU A 406 3.50 1.39 -1.99
CA GLU A 406 3.80 -0.03 -2.23
C GLU A 406 4.99 -0.20 -3.19
N ARG A 407 5.04 0.58 -4.27
CA ARG A 407 6.15 0.56 -5.24
C ARG A 407 7.51 0.87 -4.62
N HIS A 408 7.55 1.73 -3.60
CA HIS A 408 8.78 2.07 -2.86
C HIS A 408 9.02 1.15 -1.65
N GLY A 409 8.25 0.07 -1.50
CA GLY A 409 8.40 -0.94 -0.45
C GLY A 409 7.79 -0.55 0.89
N GLY A 410 6.87 0.41 0.91
CA GLY A 410 6.07 0.77 2.07
C GLY A 410 4.73 0.04 2.11
N SER A 411 4.08 0.05 3.27
CA SER A 411 2.73 -0.47 3.44
C SER A 411 1.87 0.54 4.20
N LEU A 412 0.61 0.68 3.79
CA LEU A 412 -0.36 1.55 4.44
C LEU A 412 -1.26 0.72 5.36
N ARG A 413 -1.45 1.18 6.60
CA ARG A 413 -2.50 0.63 7.47
C ARG A 413 -3.88 1.14 7.05
N HIS A 414 -4.92 0.37 7.35
CA HIS A 414 -6.32 0.75 7.11
C HIS A 414 -6.74 2.03 7.86
N THR A 415 -6.07 2.37 8.96
CA THR A 415 -6.28 3.63 9.71
C THR A 415 -5.67 4.85 9.01
N PHE A 416 -4.88 4.66 7.96
CA PHE A 416 -4.28 5.76 7.24
C PHE A 416 -5.35 6.63 6.60
N GLY A 417 -5.34 7.93 6.88
CA GLY A 417 -6.31 8.91 6.38
C GLY A 417 -6.15 9.21 4.90
N LEU A 418 -6.31 8.20 4.03
CA LEU A 418 -6.10 8.30 2.58
C LEU A 418 -7.03 9.34 1.93
N SER A 419 -8.29 9.40 2.36
CA SER A 419 -9.26 10.39 1.88
C SER A 419 -8.83 11.82 2.21
N THR A 420 -8.28 12.04 3.40
CA THR A 420 -7.73 13.33 3.84
C THR A 420 -6.50 13.69 3.03
N LEU A 421 -5.57 12.75 2.86
CA LEU A 421 -4.38 12.96 2.04
C LEU A 421 -4.74 13.29 0.59
N ALA A 422 -5.68 12.57 -0.02
CA ALA A 422 -6.15 12.82 -1.37
C ALA A 422 -6.83 14.20 -1.51
N HIS A 423 -7.50 14.69 -0.46
CA HIS A 423 -8.09 16.03 -0.47
C HIS A 423 -7.03 17.13 -0.36
N VAL A 424 -6.07 17.01 0.56
CA VAL A 424 -5.04 18.02 0.81
C VAL A 424 -3.95 18.05 -0.27
N SER A 425 -3.74 16.94 -0.97
CA SER A 425 -2.78 16.83 -2.08
C SER A 425 -3.33 17.33 -3.43
N ASP A 426 -4.45 18.05 -3.44
CA ASP A 426 -4.99 18.66 -4.65
C ASP A 426 -4.03 19.70 -5.25
N GLY A 427 -3.95 19.75 -6.58
CA GLY A 427 -3.05 20.65 -7.32
C GLY A 427 -1.59 20.18 -7.44
N TYR A 428 -1.19 19.10 -6.78
CA TYR A 428 0.14 18.51 -6.94
C TYR A 428 0.20 17.48 -8.07
N SER A 429 1.36 17.38 -8.73
CA SER A 429 1.58 16.38 -9.77
C SER A 429 1.92 15.00 -9.17
N THR A 430 1.63 13.93 -9.92
CA THR A 430 2.04 12.56 -9.53
C THR A 430 3.55 12.44 -9.33
N GLY A 431 4.36 13.20 -10.07
CA GLY A 431 5.81 13.25 -9.87
C GLY A 431 6.20 13.84 -8.51
N ALA A 432 5.46 14.83 -8.00
CA ALA A 432 5.67 15.34 -6.65
C ALA A 432 5.33 14.28 -5.59
N PHE A 433 4.27 13.49 -5.80
CA PHE A 433 3.94 12.37 -4.91
C PHE A 433 5.06 11.34 -4.87
N ASP A 434 5.56 10.92 -6.04
CA ASP A 434 6.64 9.93 -6.15
C ASP A 434 7.93 10.42 -5.46
N GLN A 435 8.29 11.70 -5.64
CA GLN A 435 9.43 12.28 -4.95
C GLN A 435 9.25 12.31 -3.43
N VAL A 436 8.08 12.71 -2.94
CA VAL A 436 7.77 12.71 -1.51
C VAL A 436 7.89 11.30 -0.93
N VAL A 437 7.24 10.32 -1.55
CA VAL A 437 7.31 8.92 -1.10
C VAL A 437 8.76 8.40 -1.12
N LYS A 438 9.51 8.68 -2.19
CA LYS A 438 10.92 8.27 -2.31
C LYS A 438 11.80 8.89 -1.23
N THR A 439 11.55 10.14 -0.85
CA THR A 439 12.31 10.82 0.22
C THR A 439 11.93 10.35 1.62
N LEU A 440 10.68 9.93 1.82
CA LEU A 440 10.18 9.44 3.10
C LEU A 440 10.57 7.97 3.35
N LEU A 441 10.41 7.11 2.34
CA LEU A 441 10.66 5.67 2.45
C LEU A 441 12.15 5.34 2.21
N THR A 442 13.01 5.81 3.11
CA THR A 442 14.39 5.32 3.23
C THR A 442 14.42 3.88 3.76
N ASP A 443 15.52 3.17 3.59
CA ASP A 443 15.62 1.79 4.08
C ASP A 443 15.45 1.69 5.61
N GLU A 444 15.92 2.71 6.34
CA GLU A 444 15.67 2.85 7.78
C GLU A 444 14.19 3.06 8.09
N ARG A 445 13.49 3.95 7.35
CA ARG A 445 12.06 4.17 7.56
C ARG A 445 11.25 2.92 7.26
N LYS A 446 11.59 2.18 6.20
CA LYS A 446 10.93 0.90 5.84
C LYS A 446 11.01 -0.12 6.98
N ALA A 447 12.17 -0.25 7.62
CA ALA A 447 12.34 -1.14 8.76
C ALA A 447 11.49 -0.71 9.98
N ALA A 448 11.30 0.60 10.16
CA ALA A 448 10.50 1.16 11.24
C ALA A 448 8.97 1.11 10.99
N LEU A 449 8.50 0.86 9.76
CA LEU A 449 7.05 0.88 9.44
C LEU A 449 6.22 -0.13 10.25
N ALA A 450 6.84 -1.23 10.70
CA ALA A 450 6.16 -2.23 11.52
C ALA A 450 5.78 -1.68 12.91
N SER A 451 6.68 -0.95 13.56
CA SER A 451 6.46 -0.34 14.88
C SER A 451 5.81 1.05 14.80
N GLU A 452 6.24 1.86 13.82
CA GLU A 452 5.82 3.25 13.64
C GLU A 452 5.17 3.41 12.25
N PRO A 453 3.85 3.25 12.13
CA PRO A 453 3.17 3.33 10.85
C PRO A 453 3.31 4.72 10.21
N LEU A 454 3.25 4.76 8.89
CA LEU A 454 3.28 6.01 8.14
C LEU A 454 2.07 6.87 8.49
N GLN A 455 2.30 8.15 8.79
CA GLN A 455 1.24 9.10 9.10
C GLN A 455 1.03 10.11 7.96
N VAL A 456 -0.20 10.61 7.83
CA VAL A 456 -0.55 11.65 6.84
C VAL A 456 0.31 12.90 7.05
N GLN A 457 0.62 13.26 8.29
CA GLN A 457 1.44 14.44 8.61
C GLN A 457 2.86 14.36 8.03
N GLU A 458 3.49 13.18 8.04
CA GLU A 458 4.82 12.97 7.45
C GLU A 458 4.78 13.24 5.93
N VAL A 459 3.75 12.73 5.26
CA VAL A 459 3.53 12.95 3.83
C VAL A 459 3.28 14.42 3.53
N LEU A 460 2.48 15.10 4.35
CA LEU A 460 2.22 16.54 4.21
C LEU A 460 3.47 17.40 4.44
N GLN A 461 4.35 17.01 5.37
CA GLN A 461 5.64 17.68 5.55
C GLN A 461 6.57 17.50 4.36
N GLY A 462 6.49 16.37 3.66
CA GLY A 462 7.16 16.17 2.38
C GLY A 462 6.57 17.06 1.29
N LEU A 463 5.24 17.06 1.16
CA LEU A 463 4.52 17.86 0.16
C LEU A 463 4.74 19.36 0.32
N SER A 464 4.86 19.87 1.55
CA SER A 464 5.08 21.30 1.78
C SER A 464 6.43 21.82 1.24
N LYS A 465 7.40 20.92 1.04
CA LYS A 465 8.69 21.23 0.40
C LYS A 465 8.61 21.20 -1.12
N MET A 466 7.56 20.58 -1.67
CA MET A 466 7.33 20.50 -3.10
C MET A 466 6.63 21.77 -3.59
N ARG A 467 7.05 22.26 -4.76
CA ARG A 467 6.37 23.38 -5.41
C ARG A 467 5.28 22.82 -6.34
N PRO A 468 3.98 23.06 -6.06
CA PRO A 468 2.93 22.71 -7.01
C PRO A 468 3.02 23.61 -8.27
N PRO A 469 2.57 23.11 -9.43
CA PRO A 469 2.40 23.94 -10.62
C PRO A 469 1.45 25.11 -10.34
N SER A 470 1.71 26.27 -10.96
CA SER A 470 0.82 27.43 -10.81
C SER A 470 -0.48 27.22 -11.57
N GLN A 471 -1.59 27.75 -11.03
CA GLN A 471 -2.89 27.67 -11.70
C GLN A 471 -2.84 28.28 -13.11
N ASP A 472 -2.17 29.42 -13.28
CA ASP A 472 -2.00 30.06 -14.58
C ASP A 472 -1.29 29.16 -15.61
N SER A 473 -0.34 28.34 -15.18
CA SER A 473 0.37 27.40 -16.05
C SER A 473 -0.52 26.24 -16.46
N ILE A 474 -1.30 25.70 -15.51
CA ILE A 474 -2.28 24.65 -15.75
C ILE A 474 -3.34 25.13 -16.73
N ASP A 475 -3.92 26.31 -16.49
CA ASP A 475 -4.97 26.90 -17.32
C ASP A 475 -4.45 27.20 -18.74
N ALA A 476 -3.20 27.66 -18.85
CA ALA A 476 -2.57 27.91 -20.15
C ALA A 476 -2.34 26.62 -20.94
N LEU A 477 -1.91 25.54 -20.28
CA LEU A 477 -1.75 24.23 -20.88
C LEU A 477 -3.10 23.63 -21.30
N ASP A 478 -4.11 23.70 -20.43
CA ASP A 478 -5.48 23.28 -20.72
C ASP A 478 -6.04 24.01 -21.95
N ALA A 479 -5.90 25.33 -22.00
CA ALA A 479 -6.34 26.15 -23.12
C ALA A 479 -5.58 25.80 -24.42
N TRP A 480 -4.30 25.47 -24.33
CA TRP A 480 -3.51 25.02 -25.48
C TRP A 480 -3.97 23.65 -25.99
N CYS A 481 -4.21 22.69 -25.09
CA CYS A 481 -4.71 21.36 -25.41
C CYS A 481 -6.14 21.39 -25.97
N GLN A 482 -7.00 22.29 -25.49
CA GLN A 482 -8.35 22.44 -26.07
C GLN A 482 -8.30 22.85 -27.54
N LYS A 483 -7.36 23.73 -27.94
CA LYS A 483 -7.17 24.11 -29.35
C LYS A 483 -6.70 22.95 -30.23
N LEU A 484 -6.10 21.90 -29.67
CA LEU A 484 -5.77 20.67 -30.42
C LEU A 484 -6.99 19.81 -30.70
N LEU A 485 -8.01 19.88 -29.85
CA LEU A 485 -9.25 19.10 -29.93
C LEU A 485 -10.35 19.79 -30.75
N GLU A 486 -10.16 21.08 -31.07
CA GLU A 486 -11.07 21.83 -31.94
C GLU A 486 -10.93 21.34 -33.39
N PRO A 487 -12.02 20.93 -34.06
CA PRO A 487 -11.96 20.61 -35.48
C PRO A 487 -11.50 21.84 -36.28
N PRO A 488 -10.74 21.66 -37.37
CA PRO A 488 -10.30 22.79 -38.20
C PRO A 488 -11.51 23.59 -38.66
N LYS A 489 -11.49 24.91 -38.45
CA LYS A 489 -12.58 25.80 -38.87
C LYS A 489 -12.79 25.69 -40.39
N PRO A 490 -14.04 25.63 -40.89
CA PRO A 490 -14.31 25.68 -42.32
C PRO A 490 -13.71 26.96 -42.92
N LYS A 491 -12.99 26.83 -44.05
CA LYS A 491 -12.28 27.94 -44.72
C LYS A 491 -13.18 29.14 -45.07
N GLU A 492 -14.49 28.94 -45.16
CA GLU A 492 -15.49 29.95 -45.53
C GLU A 492 -15.70 31.05 -44.46
N GLU A 493 -15.35 30.80 -43.19
CA GLU A 493 -15.48 31.82 -42.13
C GLU A 493 -14.26 32.76 -42.05
N GLU A 494 -13.07 32.31 -42.48
CA GLU A 494 -11.87 33.16 -42.50
C GLU A 494 -11.87 34.19 -43.65
N GLU A 495 -12.42 33.84 -44.82
CA GLU A 495 -12.60 34.80 -45.92
C GLU A 495 -13.64 35.87 -45.55
N ASN A 496 -14.78 35.46 -44.97
CA ASN A 496 -15.81 36.41 -44.50
C ASN A 496 -15.33 37.32 -43.37
N ALA A 497 -14.41 36.87 -42.50
CA ALA A 497 -13.81 37.70 -41.45
C ALA A 497 -12.77 38.70 -42.01
N LYS A 498 -12.04 38.34 -43.07
CA LYS A 498 -11.12 39.25 -43.78
C LYS A 498 -11.89 40.28 -44.61
N ASP A 499 -12.98 39.90 -45.25
CA ASP A 499 -13.83 40.83 -46.03
C ASP A 499 -14.55 41.86 -45.13
N LYS A 500 -14.98 41.47 -43.91
CA LYS A 500 -15.51 42.43 -42.94
C LYS A 500 -14.46 43.44 -42.45
N LYS A 501 -13.20 43.01 -42.22
CA LYS A 501 -12.10 43.91 -41.81
C LYS A 501 -11.63 44.83 -42.94
N GLY A 502 -11.78 44.43 -44.21
CA GLY A 502 -11.49 45.28 -45.37
C GLY A 502 -12.47 46.44 -45.53
N LYS A 503 -13.75 46.23 -45.18
CA LYS A 503 -14.82 47.22 -45.42
C LYS A 503 -14.83 48.38 -44.41
N ASP A 504 -14.47 48.16 -43.15
CA ASP A 504 -14.40 49.21 -42.11
C ASP A 504 -13.21 50.19 -42.28
N SER A 505 -12.23 49.85 -43.13
CA SER A 505 -11.05 50.70 -43.34
C SER A 505 -11.20 51.76 -44.44
N LYS A 506 -12.29 51.74 -45.23
CA LYS A 506 -12.45 52.62 -46.41
C LYS A 506 -13.29 53.89 -46.17
N ASP A 507 -13.97 54.02 -45.03
CA ASP A 507 -14.91 55.14 -44.75
C ASP A 507 -14.38 56.27 -43.83
N LYS A 508 -13.09 56.26 -43.47
CA LYS A 508 -12.46 57.37 -42.71
C LYS A 508 -11.41 58.12 -43.51
N LYS A 509 -11.81 58.89 -44.52
CA LYS A 509 -11.01 60.03 -45.03
C LYS A 509 -11.82 61.04 -45.88
N LYS A 510 -12.30 62.11 -45.24
CA LYS A 510 -12.18 63.52 -45.70
C LYS A 510 -12.87 64.48 -44.70
N PRO A 511 -12.17 65.43 -44.08
CA PRO A 511 -12.81 66.57 -43.44
C PRO A 511 -13.01 67.69 -44.47
N THR A 512 -14.25 68.15 -44.64
CA THR A 512 -14.59 69.36 -45.39
C THR A 512 -14.32 70.58 -44.53
N LYS A 513 -13.41 71.46 -45.00
CA LYS A 513 -13.25 72.84 -44.54
C LYS A 513 -14.55 73.61 -44.76
N LYS A 514 -14.98 74.35 -43.73
CA LYS A 514 -15.66 75.64 -43.88
C LYS A 514 -15.15 76.58 -42.80
#